data_AF-A0A6G3PND1-F1
#
_entry.id   AF-A0A6G3PND1-F1
#
_cell.length_a   1.000
_cell.length_b   1.000
_cell.length_c   1.000
_cell.angle_alpha   90.00
_cell.angle_beta   90.00
_cell.angle_gamma   90.00
#
_symmetry.space_group_name_H-M   'P 1'
#
loop_
_entity.id
_entity.type
_entity.pdbx_description
1 polymer ?
#
loop_
_entity_poly.entity_id
_entity_poly.type
_entity_poly.pdbx_seq_one_letter_code
_entity_poly.pdbx_strand_id
1 'polypeptide(L)'
;MAPALDELLGIDLDDPAIAAAADDAEAYADLVESLVVLRKRRGLTQRDVAAHMETTQSVVSDFERVGGNARYSTLQRYARAVGARLCSMVDASGANLSPTWRQTAEMPVRLTYRAAVHPHVRAPWTESTGVAA
;
A
#
# COMPACT_ATOMS: atom_id res chain seq x y z
N MET A 1 -0.97 31.32 26.86
CA MET A 1 -0.94 30.27 25.82
C MET A 1 -1.89 29.17 26.25
N ALA A 2 -2.70 28.64 25.34
CA ALA A 2 -3.45 27.42 25.66
C ALA A 2 -2.44 26.28 25.89
N PRO A 3 -2.69 25.38 26.85
CA PRO A 3 -1.84 24.20 27.04
C PRO A 3 -1.81 23.39 25.74
N ALA A 4 -0.69 22.71 25.51
CA ALA A 4 -0.56 21.82 24.36
C ALA A 4 -1.51 20.62 24.50
N LEU A 5 -1.85 19.97 23.39
CA LEU A 5 -2.86 18.90 23.39
C LEU A 5 -2.40 17.68 24.22
N ASP A 6 -1.11 17.37 24.18
CA ASP A 6 -0.43 16.38 24.99
C ASP A 6 -0.51 16.71 26.49
N GLU A 7 -0.24 17.97 26.86
CA GLU A 7 -0.35 18.48 28.23
C GLU A 7 -1.79 18.36 28.78
N LEU A 8 -2.79 18.64 27.93
CA LEU A 8 -4.21 18.52 28.30
C LEU A 8 -4.67 17.06 28.47
N LEU A 9 -4.08 16.14 27.72
CA LEU A 9 -4.41 14.71 27.75
C LEU A 9 -3.53 13.92 28.74
N GLY A 10 -2.52 14.56 29.34
CA GLY A 10 -1.55 13.91 30.21
C GLY A 10 -0.69 12.87 29.47
N ILE A 11 -0.46 13.08 28.18
CA ILE A 11 0.36 12.19 27.34
C ILE A 11 1.80 12.67 27.40
N ASP A 12 2.70 11.81 27.84
CA ASP A 12 4.13 12.05 27.74
C ASP A 12 4.63 11.58 26.36
N LEU A 13 5.00 12.53 25.50
CA LEU A 13 5.50 12.24 24.16
C LEU A 13 6.95 11.71 24.19
N ASP A 14 7.67 11.89 25.29
CA ASP A 14 9.02 11.34 25.48
C ASP A 14 9.00 9.89 26.01
N ASP A 15 7.82 9.34 26.34
CA ASP A 15 7.66 7.94 26.70
C ASP A 15 8.00 7.05 25.49
N PRO A 16 8.99 6.15 25.59
CA PRO A 16 9.39 5.29 24.49
C PRO A 16 8.26 4.39 23.96
N ALA A 17 7.28 4.04 24.80
CA ALA A 17 6.12 3.27 24.37
C ALA A 17 5.16 4.10 23.50
N ILE A 18 5.00 5.40 23.81
CA ILE A 18 4.20 6.32 23.01
C ILE A 18 4.89 6.61 21.68
N ALA A 19 6.21 6.83 21.70
CA ALA A 19 7.00 7.02 20.49
C ALA A 19 6.92 5.80 19.56
N ALA A 20 7.12 4.58 20.09
CA ALA A 20 7.02 3.35 19.28
C ALA A 20 5.62 3.15 18.68
N ALA A 21 4.56 3.43 19.44
CA ALA A 21 3.19 3.33 18.94
C ALA A 21 2.89 4.39 17.85
N ALA A 22 3.48 5.57 17.95
CA ALA A 22 3.38 6.61 16.91
C ALA A 22 4.12 6.19 15.64
N ASP A 23 5.34 5.67 15.76
CA ASP A 23 6.12 5.14 14.63
C ASP A 23 5.37 4.01 13.90
N ASP A 24 4.78 3.07 14.65
CA ASP A 24 3.96 1.98 14.09
C ASP A 24 2.73 2.53 13.33
N ALA A 25 2.06 3.54 13.88
CA ALA A 25 0.89 4.15 13.27
C ALA A 25 1.25 4.92 11.99
N GLU A 26 2.37 5.65 11.99
CA GLU A 26 2.90 6.36 10.82
C GLU A 26 3.30 5.37 9.72
N ALA A 27 4.06 4.33 10.04
CA ALA A 27 4.45 3.29 9.09
C ALA A 27 3.23 2.59 8.44
N TYR A 28 2.18 2.35 9.21
CA TYR A 28 0.92 1.80 8.68
C TYR A 28 0.20 2.80 7.76
N ALA A 29 0.13 4.08 8.17
CA ALA A 29 -0.50 5.13 7.37
C ALA A 29 0.19 5.30 6.02
N ASP A 30 1.53 5.35 6.00
CA ASP A 30 2.36 5.45 4.80
C ASP A 30 2.14 4.27 3.84
N LEU A 31 1.99 3.06 4.40
CA LEU A 31 1.69 1.87 3.61
C LEU A 31 0.33 1.99 2.92
N VAL A 32 -0.72 2.40 3.64
CA VAL A 32 -2.06 2.58 3.07
C VAL A 32 -2.06 3.71 2.05
N GLU A 33 -1.42 4.84 2.35
CA GLU A 33 -1.30 5.96 1.42
C GLU A 33 -0.62 5.54 0.12
N SER A 34 0.48 4.79 0.20
CA SER A 34 1.19 4.26 -0.97
C SER A 34 0.27 3.42 -1.87
N LEU A 35 -0.60 2.59 -1.28
CA LEU A 35 -1.59 1.82 -2.02
C LEU A 35 -2.66 2.71 -2.68
N VAL A 36 -3.15 3.73 -1.97
CA VAL A 36 -4.15 4.69 -2.48
C VAL A 36 -3.59 5.56 -3.60
N VAL A 37 -2.35 6.03 -3.45
CA VAL A 37 -1.63 6.77 -4.50
C VAL A 37 -1.48 5.90 -5.74
N LEU A 38 -1.11 4.64 -5.59
CA LEU A 38 -1.01 3.72 -6.71
C LEU A 38 -2.37 3.48 -7.38
N ARG A 39 -3.44 3.25 -6.62
CA ARG A 39 -4.81 3.14 -7.15
C ARG A 39 -5.15 4.34 -8.04
N LYS A 40 -4.93 5.55 -7.52
CA LYS A 40 -5.20 6.81 -8.23
C LYS A 40 -4.36 6.92 -9.51
N ARG A 41 -3.07 6.58 -9.46
CA ARG A 41 -2.18 6.58 -10.64
C ARG A 41 -2.61 5.58 -11.72
N ARG A 42 -3.30 4.50 -11.34
CA ARG A 42 -3.88 3.51 -12.26
C ARG A 42 -5.26 3.90 -12.78
N GLY A 43 -5.82 5.05 -12.35
CA GLY A 43 -7.14 5.50 -12.76
C GLY A 43 -8.30 4.67 -12.19
N LEU A 44 -8.04 3.83 -11.18
CA LEU A 44 -9.05 2.96 -10.58
C LEU A 44 -9.88 3.75 -9.55
N THR A 45 -11.19 3.61 -9.60
CA THR A 45 -12.09 4.08 -8.55
C THR A 45 -12.09 3.12 -7.35
N GLN A 46 -12.60 3.56 -6.20
CA GLN A 46 -12.82 2.67 -5.06
C GLN A 46 -13.82 1.55 -5.40
N ARG A 47 -14.78 1.79 -6.30
CA ARG A 47 -15.73 0.76 -6.77
C ARG A 47 -15.01 -0.31 -7.60
N ASP A 48 -14.05 0.09 -8.43
CA ASP A 48 -13.27 -0.85 -9.23
C ASP A 48 -12.45 -1.76 -8.32
N VAL A 49 -11.75 -1.18 -7.33
CA VAL A 49 -11.00 -1.97 -6.34
C VAL A 49 -11.93 -2.89 -5.56
N ALA A 50 -13.12 -2.40 -5.16
CA ALA A 50 -14.10 -3.22 -4.46
C ALA A 50 -14.54 -4.44 -5.28
N ALA A 51 -14.78 -4.26 -6.58
CA ALA A 51 -15.12 -5.35 -7.49
C ALA A 51 -13.99 -6.39 -7.58
N HIS A 52 -12.73 -5.95 -7.71
CA HIS A 52 -11.57 -6.85 -7.75
C HIS A 52 -11.33 -7.58 -6.42
N MET A 53 -11.73 -6.97 -5.30
CA MET A 53 -11.59 -7.54 -3.95
C MET A 53 -12.80 -8.36 -3.50
N GLU A 54 -13.85 -8.45 -4.33
CA GLU A 54 -15.15 -9.07 -4.00
C GLU A 54 -15.73 -8.51 -2.69
N THR A 55 -15.75 -7.18 -2.58
CA THR A 55 -16.25 -6.45 -1.42
C THR A 55 -17.06 -5.21 -1.84
N THR A 56 -17.47 -4.38 -0.88
CA THR A 56 -18.24 -3.16 -1.15
C THR A 56 -17.34 -1.94 -1.24
N GLN A 57 -17.81 -0.90 -1.94
CA GLN A 57 -17.08 0.37 -1.97
C GLN A 57 -16.96 1.00 -0.58
N SER A 58 -17.92 0.80 0.33
CA SER A 58 -17.82 1.26 1.71
C SER A 58 -16.64 0.61 2.45
N VAL A 59 -16.44 -0.71 2.28
CA VAL A 59 -15.28 -1.42 2.87
C VAL A 59 -13.96 -0.88 2.31
N VAL A 60 -13.91 -0.56 1.02
CA VAL A 60 -12.72 0.08 0.42
C VAL A 60 -12.53 1.50 0.97
N SER A 61 -13.60 2.28 1.11
CA SER A 61 -13.53 3.62 1.70
C SER A 61 -13.04 3.59 3.15
N ASP A 62 -13.53 2.63 3.95
CA ASP A 62 -13.09 2.43 5.33
C ASP A 62 -11.63 2.00 5.41
N PHE A 63 -11.19 1.16 4.47
CA PHE A 63 -9.78 0.78 4.33
C PHE A 63 -8.88 1.96 3.99
N GLU A 64 -9.31 2.87 3.10
CA GLU A 64 -8.53 4.04 2.68
C GLU A 64 -8.53 5.18 3.73
N ARG A 65 -9.32 5.05 4.81
CA ARG A 65 -9.41 6.06 5.87
C ARG A 65 -8.21 5.98 6.82
N VAL A 66 -7.71 7.15 7.22
CA VAL A 66 -6.69 7.27 8.28
C VAL A 66 -7.19 6.64 9.58
N GLY A 67 -6.32 5.90 10.26
CA GLY A 67 -6.62 5.22 11.52
C GLY A 67 -7.37 3.89 11.37
N GLY A 68 -7.40 3.30 10.18
CA GLY A 68 -7.84 1.92 9.99
C GLY A 68 -6.81 0.92 10.54
N ASN A 69 -7.25 -0.31 10.82
CA ASN A 69 -6.36 -1.43 11.15
C ASN A 69 -6.78 -2.65 10.32
N ALA A 70 -6.30 -2.70 9.08
CA ALA A 70 -6.61 -3.77 8.15
C ALA A 70 -5.72 -4.98 8.43
N ARG A 71 -6.34 -6.18 8.40
CA ARG A 71 -5.57 -7.42 8.41
C ARG A 71 -4.58 -7.44 7.24
N TYR A 72 -3.45 -8.11 7.43
CA TYR A 72 -2.43 -8.26 6.38
C TYR A 72 -2.99 -8.87 5.08
N SER A 73 -3.91 -9.84 5.18
CA SER A 73 -4.59 -10.42 4.01
C SER A 73 -5.44 -9.40 3.22
N THR A 74 -5.98 -8.38 3.89
CA THR A 74 -6.71 -7.28 3.24
C THR A 74 -5.75 -6.36 2.50
N LEU A 75 -4.62 -6.00 3.11
CA LEU A 75 -3.55 -5.22 2.44
C LEU A 75 -3.07 -5.95 1.16
N GLN A 76 -2.86 -7.27 1.24
CA GLN A 76 -2.47 -8.09 0.09
C GLN A 76 -3.54 -8.15 -1.01
N ARG A 77 -4.83 -8.23 -0.65
CA ARG A 77 -5.93 -8.19 -1.64
C ARG A 77 -6.02 -6.83 -2.32
N TYR A 78 -5.93 -5.74 -1.56
CA TYR A 78 -5.90 -4.40 -2.11
C TYR A 78 -4.71 -4.20 -3.06
N ALA A 79 -3.51 -4.60 -2.62
CA ALA A 79 -2.31 -4.54 -3.46
C ALA A 79 -2.51 -5.27 -4.79
N ARG A 80 -3.06 -6.49 -4.77
CA ARG A 80 -3.37 -7.24 -6.00
C ARG A 80 -4.41 -6.53 -6.88
N ALA A 81 -5.45 -5.96 -6.27
CA ALA A 81 -6.50 -5.22 -6.99
C ALA A 81 -5.95 -3.98 -7.71
N VAL A 82 -4.87 -3.38 -7.21
CA VAL A 82 -4.20 -2.23 -7.87
C VAL A 82 -2.97 -2.63 -8.71
N GLY A 83 -2.77 -3.93 -8.95
CA GLY A 83 -1.68 -4.44 -9.78
C GLY A 83 -0.30 -4.38 -9.10
N ALA A 84 -0.25 -4.49 -7.78
CA ALA A 84 0.95 -4.55 -6.96
C ALA A 84 1.06 -5.83 -6.15
N ARG A 85 2.23 -5.99 -5.50
CA ARG A 85 2.50 -7.05 -4.52
C ARG A 85 3.00 -6.39 -3.25
N LEU A 86 2.44 -6.80 -2.11
CA LEU A 86 2.95 -6.41 -0.80
C LEU A 86 4.16 -7.27 -0.43
N CYS A 87 5.26 -6.61 -0.07
CA CYS A 87 6.48 -7.22 0.43
C CYS A 87 6.81 -6.58 1.79
N SER A 88 6.95 -7.38 2.83
CA SER A 88 7.33 -6.89 4.16
C SER A 88 8.84 -6.97 4.38
N MET A 89 9.39 -5.98 5.06
CA MET A 89 10.74 -5.99 5.61
C MET A 89 10.64 -6.03 7.13
N VAL A 90 11.55 -6.75 7.79
CA VAL A 90 11.71 -6.72 9.24
C VAL A 90 13.00 -5.98 9.52
N ASP A 91 12.90 -4.87 10.24
CA ASP A 91 14.08 -4.19 10.78
C ASP A 91 14.38 -4.77 12.17
N ALA A 92 15.63 -5.14 12.38
CA ALA A 92 16.10 -5.64 13.65
C ALA A 92 17.36 -4.83 13.99
N SER A 93 17.16 -3.74 14.73
CA SER A 93 18.24 -2.91 15.25
C SER A 93 19.23 -3.78 16.03
N GLY A 94 20.35 -4.16 15.39
CA GLY A 94 21.40 -4.99 15.98
C GLY A 94 21.47 -6.46 15.53
N ALA A 95 20.51 -6.97 14.75
CA ALA A 95 20.63 -8.30 14.13
C ALA A 95 20.87 -8.13 12.63
N ASN A 96 21.95 -8.73 12.12
CA ASN A 96 22.24 -8.78 10.69
C ASN A 96 21.32 -9.79 9.99
N LEU A 97 20.01 -9.55 10.06
CA LEU A 97 19.02 -10.20 9.21
C LEU A 97 19.00 -9.41 7.89
N SER A 98 20.10 -9.45 7.13
CA SER A 98 20.08 -8.88 5.79
C SER A 98 19.22 -9.82 4.93
N PRO A 99 18.03 -9.40 4.48
CA PRO A 99 17.28 -10.22 3.54
C PRO A 99 18.11 -10.36 2.26
N THR A 100 18.12 -11.56 1.67
CA THR A 100 19.01 -11.96 0.57
C THR A 100 18.86 -11.10 -0.71
N TRP A 101 17.83 -10.28 -0.82
CA TRP A 101 17.70 -9.28 -1.90
C TRP A 101 18.66 -8.09 -1.78
N ARG A 102 19.37 -7.91 -0.65
CA ARG A 102 20.44 -6.89 -0.50
C ARG A 102 21.76 -7.31 -1.13
N GLN A 103 22.04 -8.61 -1.31
CA GLN A 103 23.32 -9.07 -1.87
C GLN A 103 23.45 -8.87 -3.39
N THR A 104 22.38 -8.53 -4.09
CA THR A 104 22.40 -8.19 -5.53
C THR A 104 22.37 -6.69 -5.81
N ALA A 105 22.40 -5.83 -4.78
CA ALA A 105 22.22 -4.39 -4.91
C ALA A 105 23.47 -3.60 -5.35
N GLU A 106 24.61 -4.26 -5.63
CA GLU A 106 25.68 -3.66 -6.44
C GLU A 106 25.45 -3.81 -7.95
N MET A 107 24.21 -4.02 -8.39
CA MET A 107 23.85 -3.72 -9.78
C MET A 107 23.31 -2.29 -9.83
N PRO A 108 23.91 -1.37 -10.63
CA PRO A 108 23.27 -0.09 -10.90
C PRO A 108 21.90 -0.41 -11.53
N VAL A 109 20.83 -0.16 -10.78
CA VAL A 109 19.46 -0.33 -11.26
C VAL A 109 19.24 0.72 -12.34
N ARG A 110 19.55 0.37 -13.58
CA ARG A 110 18.99 1.06 -14.74
C ARG A 110 17.52 0.67 -14.80
N LEU A 111 16.64 1.61 -14.49
CA LEU A 111 15.22 1.52 -14.79
C LEU A 111 15.05 1.49 -16.31
N THR A 112 15.27 0.34 -16.94
CA THR A 112 14.71 0.08 -18.26
C THR A 112 13.28 -0.38 -18.01
N TYR A 113 12.31 0.44 -18.40
CA TYR A 113 10.93 0.01 -18.56
C TYR A 113 10.93 -1.18 -19.53
N ARG A 114 10.93 -2.40 -18.98
CA ARG A 114 10.66 -3.61 -19.76
C ARG A 114 9.15 -3.76 -19.72
N ALA A 115 8.50 -3.51 -20.86
CA ALA A 115 7.14 -3.96 -21.09
C ALA A 115 7.13 -5.49 -20.92
N ALA A 116 6.89 -5.96 -19.70
CA ALA A 116 6.75 -7.37 -19.41
C ALA A 116 5.38 -7.78 -19.93
N VAL A 117 5.38 -8.33 -21.14
CA VAL A 117 4.28 -9.14 -21.66
C VAL A 117 4.13 -10.32 -20.70
N HIS A 118 3.10 -10.29 -19.86
CA HIS A 118 2.70 -11.44 -19.03
C HIS A 118 2.04 -12.48 -19.94
N PRO A 119 2.61 -13.69 -20.12
CA PRO A 119 1.88 -14.76 -20.77
C PRO A 119 0.80 -15.23 -19.80
N HIS A 120 -0.44 -15.31 -20.30
CA HIS A 120 -1.67 -15.77 -19.63
C HIS A 120 -2.58 -14.74 -18.95
N VAL A 121 -2.53 -13.45 -19.32
CA VAL A 121 -3.76 -12.64 -19.25
C VAL A 121 -4.50 -12.81 -20.58
N ARG A 122 -5.46 -13.75 -20.63
CA ARG A 122 -6.47 -13.70 -21.71
C ARG A 122 -7.25 -12.41 -21.51
N ALA A 123 -7.04 -11.45 -22.40
CA ALA A 123 -7.86 -10.24 -22.47
C ALA A 123 -9.33 -10.62 -22.69
N PRO A 124 -10.27 -10.15 -21.86
CA PRO A 124 -11.68 -10.30 -22.14
C PRO A 124 -12.27 -8.95 -22.55
N TRP A 125 -11.77 -8.34 -23.63
CA TRP A 125 -12.44 -7.21 -24.26
C TRP A 125 -12.23 -7.29 -25.78
N THR A 126 -13.11 -8.03 -26.46
CA THR A 126 -13.36 -7.78 -27.88
C THR A 126 -14.33 -6.62 -27.96
N GLU A 127 -13.84 -5.43 -28.28
CA GLU A 127 -14.71 -4.41 -28.85
C GLU A 127 -15.03 -4.83 -30.29
N SER A 128 -16.20 -5.41 -30.45
CA SER A 128 -16.93 -5.47 -31.71
C SER A 128 -17.59 -4.12 -31.96
N THR A 129 -17.17 -3.43 -33.02
CA THR A 129 -17.92 -2.55 -33.95
C THR A 129 -16.86 -1.74 -34.73
N GLY A 130 -16.84 -1.57 -36.05
CA GLY A 130 -17.90 -1.65 -37.05
C GLY A 130 -18.12 -0.28 -37.71
N VAL A 131 -17.46 -0.04 -38.86
CA VAL A 131 -17.88 0.76 -40.05
C VAL A 131 -17.56 2.28 -40.14
N ALA A 132 -17.22 2.66 -41.39
CA ALA A 132 -17.15 3.97 -42.11
C ALA A 132 -15.89 4.84 -41.89
N ALA A 133 -15.19 5.35 -42.92
CA ALA A 133 -15.49 5.57 -44.34
C ALA A 133 -14.28 5.30 -45.26
#